data_AF-A0A3P3W0G9-F1
#
_entry.id   AF-A0A3P3W0G9-F1
#
_cell.length_a   1.000
_cell.length_b   1.000
_cell.length_c   1.000
_cell.angle_alpha   90.00
_cell.angle_beta   90.00
_cell.angle_gamma   90.00
#
_symmetry.space_group_name_H-M   'P 1'
#
loop_
_entity.id
_entity.type
_entity.pdbx_description
1 polymer ?
#
loop_
_entity_poly.entity_id
_entity_poly.type
_entity_poly.pdbx_seq_one_letter_code
_entity_poly.pdbx_strand_id
1 'polypeptide(L)'
;MSKFTDAAATSHILSVAAMEEASRVGQRTADIDHLFIALVLNEQTAGQVLRSLGITLDSARKAVEKQHAEQLAALGVQAAPEPGDIVFHETGGYEWGDRAVELIRRANGGGKRGDAAAVLRELVSEPSGMIDAILHRLDTTPAAIIAKLDEVERYPAHRPQRIVRTDTLSGASEAFAPAPPDQVWELLTAPSRMPEWEPSIGSVEHPPTAAKMGDTWTVCARTERPDGKPIPVKPGFITQQIELVTLDESRLIEWRFTYTEAPQANARRVRIELEPAAGGTQLRLALAWERNPNRLRRPFVGLIMRPVFRLVLWMQLSQLGNGISRAFR
;
A
#
# COMPACT_ATOMS: atom_id res chain seq x y z
N MET A 1 -0.19 -15.65 -9.87
CA MET A 1 -1.61 -15.30 -10.03
C MET A 1 -1.89 -15.18 -11.54
N SER A 2 -3.13 -15.02 -12.01
CA SER A 2 -3.38 -14.80 -13.45
C SER A 2 -3.12 -13.33 -13.81
N LYS A 3 -2.85 -13.03 -15.08
CA LYS A 3 -2.63 -11.64 -15.54
C LYS A 3 -3.78 -10.71 -15.13
N PHE A 4 -5.03 -11.18 -15.23
CA PHE A 4 -6.22 -10.42 -14.85
C PHE A 4 -6.25 -10.08 -13.36
N THR A 5 -5.85 -11.01 -12.49
CA THR A 5 -5.81 -10.75 -11.04
C THR A 5 -4.71 -9.78 -10.66
N ASP A 6 -3.58 -9.77 -11.37
CA ASP A 6 -2.48 -8.83 -11.11
C ASP A 6 -2.83 -7.41 -11.59
N ALA A 7 -3.52 -7.29 -12.75
CA ALA A 7 -4.03 -6.02 -13.24
C ALA A 7 -5.11 -5.42 -12.32
N ALA A 8 -6.04 -6.26 -11.84
CA ALA A 8 -7.06 -5.82 -10.89
C ALA A 8 -6.45 -5.36 -9.55
N ALA A 9 -5.44 -6.08 -9.06
CA ALA A 9 -4.73 -5.71 -7.83
C ALA A 9 -3.98 -4.38 -7.99
N THR A 10 -3.29 -4.20 -9.12
CA THR A 10 -2.60 -2.95 -9.46
C THR A 10 -3.58 -1.78 -9.54
N SER A 11 -4.69 -1.96 -10.27
CA SER A 11 -5.74 -0.95 -10.40
C SER A 11 -6.32 -0.54 -9.04
N HIS A 12 -6.55 -1.50 -8.14
CA HIS A 12 -7.02 -1.22 -6.80
C HIS A 12 -6.02 -0.39 -5.98
N ILE A 13 -4.75 -0.78 -5.96
CA ILE A 13 -3.69 -0.08 -5.22
C ILE A 13 -3.52 1.35 -5.73
N LEU A 14 -3.41 1.52 -7.06
CA LEU A 14 -3.28 2.84 -7.69
C LEU A 14 -4.50 3.72 -7.45
N SER A 15 -5.70 3.14 -7.48
CA SER A 15 -6.93 3.89 -7.20
C SER A 15 -7.00 4.40 -5.77
N VAL A 16 -6.69 3.56 -4.79
CA VAL A 16 -6.69 4.00 -3.39
C VAL A 16 -5.66 5.12 -3.18
N ALA A 17 -4.43 4.95 -3.67
CA ALA A 17 -3.39 5.97 -3.51
C ALA A 17 -3.74 7.28 -4.25
N ALA A 18 -4.27 7.22 -5.47
CA ALA A 18 -4.65 8.42 -6.20
C ALA A 18 -5.80 9.19 -5.53
N MET A 19 -6.79 8.47 -4.99
CA MET A 19 -7.91 9.08 -4.27
C MET A 19 -7.47 9.68 -2.93
N GLU A 20 -6.51 9.04 -2.25
CA GLU A 20 -5.87 9.61 -1.06
C GLU A 20 -5.20 10.95 -1.39
N GLU A 21 -4.43 11.02 -2.49
CA GLU A 21 -3.78 12.26 -2.92
C GLU A 21 -4.78 13.34 -3.35
N ALA A 22 -5.87 12.98 -4.03
CA ALA A 22 -6.93 13.91 -4.37
C ALA A 22 -7.60 14.47 -3.11
N SER A 23 -7.88 13.61 -2.14
CA SER A 23 -8.49 14.02 -0.87
C SER A 23 -7.61 14.99 -0.07
N ARG A 24 -6.28 14.86 -0.16
CA ARG A 24 -5.29 15.72 0.51
C ARG A 24 -5.45 17.18 0.10
N VAL A 25 -5.84 17.45 -1.14
CA VAL A 25 -6.05 18.81 -1.66
C VAL A 25 -7.54 19.19 -1.74
N GLY A 26 -8.39 18.46 -1.01
CA GLY A 26 -9.84 18.70 -0.95
C GLY A 26 -10.60 18.31 -2.22
N GLN A 27 -9.97 17.61 -3.16
CA GLN A 27 -10.60 17.19 -4.41
C GLN A 27 -11.35 15.86 -4.24
N ARG A 28 -12.52 15.77 -4.88
CA ARG A 28 -13.34 14.56 -4.95
C ARG A 28 -13.15 13.78 -6.24
N THR A 29 -12.41 14.35 -7.18
CA THR A 29 -12.11 13.73 -8.46
C THR A 29 -10.61 13.52 -8.54
N ALA A 30 -10.16 12.28 -8.58
CA ALA A 30 -8.77 12.00 -8.91
C ALA A 30 -8.60 12.01 -10.43
N ASP A 31 -7.50 12.57 -10.92
CA ASP A 31 -7.14 12.61 -12.34
C ASP A 31 -5.69 12.11 -12.53
N ILE A 32 -5.14 12.27 -13.74
CA ILE A 32 -3.87 11.70 -14.16
C ILE A 32 -2.64 12.16 -13.34
N ASP A 33 -2.70 13.34 -12.74
CA ASP A 33 -1.69 13.90 -11.83
C ASP A 33 -1.67 13.17 -10.48
N HIS A 34 -2.84 12.83 -9.95
CA HIS A 34 -2.98 12.00 -8.76
C HIS A 34 -2.54 10.57 -9.05
N LEU A 35 -2.84 10.07 -10.24
CA LEU A 35 -2.35 8.77 -10.72
C LEU A 35 -0.81 8.77 -10.86
N PHE A 36 -0.20 9.87 -11.30
CA PHE A 36 1.25 10.02 -11.33
C PHE A 36 1.86 9.87 -9.94
N ILE A 37 1.32 10.57 -8.93
CA ILE A 37 1.79 10.46 -7.55
C ILE A 37 1.57 9.04 -7.00
N ALA A 38 0.42 8.41 -7.31
CA ALA A 38 0.16 7.02 -6.94
C ALA A 38 1.17 6.03 -7.54
N LEU A 39 1.65 6.27 -8.76
CA LEU A 39 2.69 5.45 -9.38
C LEU A 39 4.05 5.64 -8.69
N VAL A 40 4.39 6.84 -8.24
CA VAL A 40 5.60 7.08 -7.42
C VAL A 40 5.55 6.31 -6.10
N LEU A 41 4.37 6.11 -5.54
CA LEU A 41 4.13 5.35 -4.31
C LEU A 41 4.04 3.84 -4.51
N ASN A 42 3.93 3.38 -5.76
CA ASN A 42 3.76 1.97 -6.06
C ASN A 42 5.08 1.19 -5.96
N GLU A 43 5.00 -0.04 -5.45
CA GLU A 43 6.13 -0.93 -5.26
C GLU A 43 6.64 -1.59 -6.56
N GLN A 44 5.82 -1.61 -7.61
CA GLN A 44 6.15 -2.28 -8.87
C GLN A 44 7.14 -1.46 -9.71
N THR A 45 7.47 -1.99 -10.89
CA THR A 45 8.46 -1.44 -11.82
C THR A 45 8.27 0.05 -12.12
N ALA A 46 7.04 0.54 -12.27
CA ALA A 46 6.79 1.95 -12.54
C ALA A 46 7.32 2.86 -11.42
N GLY A 47 6.94 2.60 -10.17
CA GLY A 47 7.44 3.38 -9.04
C GLY A 47 8.93 3.23 -8.83
N GLN A 48 9.48 2.02 -9.03
CA GLN A 48 10.92 1.79 -8.98
C GLN A 48 11.68 2.62 -10.02
N VAL A 49 11.17 2.68 -11.25
CA VAL A 49 11.76 3.49 -12.33
C VAL A 49 11.70 4.97 -11.99
N LEU A 50 10.52 5.49 -11.60
CA LEU A 50 10.36 6.89 -11.22
C LEU A 50 11.33 7.28 -10.10
N ARG A 51 11.40 6.48 -9.03
CA ARG A 51 12.31 6.74 -7.91
C ARG A 51 13.78 6.57 -8.28
N SER A 52 14.12 5.66 -9.19
CA SER A 52 15.49 5.52 -9.71
C SER A 52 15.97 6.74 -10.51
N LEU A 53 15.03 7.53 -11.04
CA LEU A 53 15.27 8.81 -11.69
C LEU A 53 15.27 9.99 -10.70
N GLY A 54 15.26 9.73 -9.38
CA GLY A 54 15.24 10.75 -8.34
C GLY A 54 13.85 11.32 -8.03
N ILE A 55 12.79 10.81 -8.63
CA ILE A 55 11.42 11.28 -8.37
C ILE A 55 10.93 10.68 -7.05
N THR A 56 10.95 11.48 -6.01
CA THR A 56 10.38 11.18 -4.68
C THR A 56 8.92 11.62 -4.58
N LEU A 57 8.22 11.15 -3.54
CA LEU A 57 6.85 11.61 -3.25
C LEU A 57 6.78 13.14 -3.11
N ASP A 58 7.69 13.73 -2.33
CA ASP A 58 7.74 15.16 -2.07
C ASP A 58 8.01 15.96 -3.35
N SER A 59 9.00 15.55 -4.15
CA SER A 59 9.27 16.22 -5.43
C SER A 59 8.10 16.11 -6.41
N ALA A 60 7.43 14.95 -6.47
CA ALA A 60 6.28 14.74 -7.34
C ALA A 60 5.10 15.64 -6.94
N ARG A 61 4.77 15.71 -5.64
CA ARG A 61 3.73 16.61 -5.11
C ARG A 61 4.05 18.08 -5.43
N LYS A 62 5.27 18.54 -5.17
CA LYS A 62 5.71 19.91 -5.48
C LYS A 62 5.62 20.24 -6.97
N ALA A 63 5.98 19.30 -7.85
CA ALA A 63 5.90 19.49 -9.29
C ALA A 63 4.44 19.62 -9.78
N VAL A 64 3.52 18.81 -9.24
CA VAL A 64 2.07 18.91 -9.51
C VAL A 64 1.50 20.22 -8.98
N GLU A 65 1.80 20.59 -7.73
CA GLU A 65 1.36 21.84 -7.11
C GLU A 65 1.81 23.06 -7.92
N LYS A 66 3.08 23.09 -8.34
CA LYS A 66 3.61 24.16 -9.21
C LYS A 66 2.90 24.21 -10.57
N GLN A 67 2.64 23.05 -11.17
CA GLN A 67 1.92 22.97 -12.43
C GLN A 67 0.49 23.53 -12.32
N HIS A 68 -0.21 23.19 -11.24
CA HIS A 68 -1.55 23.72 -10.97
C HIS A 68 -1.53 25.23 -10.70
N ALA A 69 -0.58 25.71 -9.90
CA ALA A 69 -0.42 27.13 -9.62
C ALA A 69 -0.19 27.94 -10.89
N GLU A 70 0.65 27.46 -11.82
CA GLU A 70 0.90 28.12 -13.10
C GLU A 70 -0.35 28.14 -14.00
N GLN A 71 -1.13 27.06 -14.03
CA GLN A 71 -2.40 27.00 -14.78
C GLN A 71 -3.45 27.95 -14.21
N LEU A 72 -3.58 28.01 -12.87
CA LEU A 72 -4.49 28.94 -12.20
C LEU A 72 -4.06 30.39 -12.42
N ALA A 73 -2.76 30.67 -12.33
CA ALA A 73 -2.21 32.01 -12.58
C ALA A 73 -2.47 32.48 -14.02
N ALA A 74 -2.37 31.57 -15.00
CA ALA A 74 -2.73 31.87 -16.39
C ALA A 74 -4.22 32.22 -16.57
N LEU A 75 -5.08 31.74 -15.67
CA LEU A 75 -6.51 32.07 -15.61
C LEU A 75 -6.82 33.28 -14.69
N GLY A 76 -5.79 33.93 -14.12
CA GLY A 76 -5.95 35.06 -13.21
C GLY A 76 -6.35 34.68 -11.77
N VAL A 77 -6.28 33.40 -11.41
CA VAL A 77 -6.57 32.90 -10.06
C VAL A 77 -5.26 32.72 -9.29
N GLN A 78 -5.15 33.35 -8.13
CA GLN A 78 -3.90 33.37 -7.34
C GLN A 78 -3.88 32.36 -6.17
N ALA A 79 -5.03 31.79 -5.81
CA ALA A 79 -5.15 30.90 -4.66
C ALA A 79 -5.31 29.44 -5.12
N ALA A 80 -4.31 28.61 -4.80
CA ALA A 80 -4.45 27.16 -4.79
C ALA A 80 -4.88 26.71 -3.39
N PRO A 81 -5.70 25.64 -3.25
CA PRO A 81 -6.01 25.08 -1.95
C PRO A 81 -4.73 24.54 -1.28
N GLU A 82 -4.53 24.91 -0.02
CA GLU A 82 -3.48 24.35 0.81
C GLU A 82 -3.75 22.86 1.04
N PRO A 83 -2.74 21.98 0.94
CA PRO A 83 -2.93 20.59 1.27
C PRO A 83 -3.22 20.38 2.76
N GLY A 84 -4.19 19.51 3.05
CA GLY A 84 -4.53 19.04 4.39
C GLY A 84 -4.32 17.53 4.55
N ASP A 85 -5.00 16.96 5.55
CA ASP A 85 -4.93 15.52 5.84
C ASP A 85 -5.63 14.67 4.77
N ILE A 86 -5.24 13.40 4.68
CA ILE A 86 -5.89 12.42 3.80
C ILE A 86 -7.24 12.00 4.41
N VAL A 87 -8.34 12.52 3.86
CA VAL A 87 -9.72 12.25 4.33
C VAL A 87 -10.51 11.27 3.45
N PHE A 88 -9.84 10.61 2.49
CA PHE A 88 -10.47 9.63 1.58
C PHE A 88 -11.24 8.51 2.30
N HIS A 89 -10.74 8.06 3.46
CA HIS A 89 -11.35 6.96 4.23
C HIS A 89 -12.48 7.43 5.16
N GLU A 90 -12.63 8.73 5.33
CA GLU A 90 -13.58 9.37 6.25
C GLU A 90 -14.82 9.89 5.51
N THR A 91 -14.69 10.12 4.20
CA THR A 91 -15.70 10.80 3.40
C THR A 91 -16.02 10.03 2.11
N GLY A 92 -17.12 10.38 1.42
CA GLY A 92 -17.61 9.64 0.24
C GLY A 92 -17.59 10.44 -1.06
N GLY A 93 -18.07 9.83 -2.14
CA GLY A 93 -18.27 10.53 -3.43
C GLY A 93 -16.98 10.80 -4.21
N TYR A 94 -15.99 9.91 -4.08
CA TYR A 94 -14.76 10.00 -4.85
C TYR A 94 -14.92 9.31 -6.21
N GLU A 95 -14.55 10.01 -7.27
CA GLU A 95 -14.69 9.56 -8.65
C GLU A 95 -13.39 9.78 -9.44
N TRP A 96 -13.25 9.07 -10.55
CA TRP A 96 -12.17 9.31 -11.49
C TRP A 96 -12.60 10.32 -12.54
N GLY A 97 -11.70 11.24 -12.90
CA GLY A 97 -11.86 12.09 -14.07
C GLY A 97 -11.82 11.29 -15.36
N ASP A 98 -12.52 11.76 -16.39
CA ASP A 98 -12.66 11.07 -17.68
C ASP A 98 -11.32 10.70 -18.32
N ARG A 99 -10.32 11.57 -18.17
CA ARG A 99 -8.96 11.36 -18.71
C ARG A 99 -8.26 10.19 -18.03
N ALA A 100 -8.31 10.13 -16.71
CA ALA A 100 -7.77 9.01 -15.94
C ALA A 100 -8.52 7.71 -16.24
N VAL A 101 -9.86 7.72 -16.33
CA VAL A 101 -10.65 6.54 -16.72
C VAL A 101 -10.20 6.00 -18.09
N GLU A 102 -10.09 6.89 -19.07
CA GLU A 102 -9.70 6.52 -20.42
C GLU A 102 -8.26 5.96 -20.46
N LEU A 103 -7.36 6.57 -19.69
CA LEU A 103 -5.99 6.11 -19.56
C LEU A 103 -5.89 4.71 -18.95
N ILE A 104 -6.58 4.47 -17.84
CA ILE A 104 -6.64 3.16 -17.18
C ILE A 104 -7.25 2.12 -18.12
N ARG A 105 -8.27 2.48 -18.90
CA ARG A 105 -8.87 1.61 -19.93
C ARG A 105 -7.84 1.22 -20.99
N ARG A 106 -7.08 2.18 -21.52
CA ARG A 106 -6.02 1.91 -22.53
C ARG A 106 -4.86 1.10 -21.97
N ALA A 107 -4.50 1.27 -20.70
CA ALA A 107 -3.45 0.49 -20.04
C ALA A 107 -3.84 -0.98 -19.85
N ASN A 108 -5.14 -1.26 -19.69
CA ASN A 108 -5.71 -2.60 -19.60
C ASN A 108 -6.09 -3.22 -20.95
N GLY A 109 -6.10 -2.43 -22.03
CA GLY A 109 -6.49 -2.87 -23.38
C GLY A 109 -5.33 -3.39 -24.24
N GLY A 110 -5.65 -4.02 -25.38
CA GLY A 110 -4.68 -4.30 -26.44
C GLY A 110 -3.58 -5.33 -26.10
N GLY A 111 -3.85 -6.28 -25.20
CA GLY A 111 -2.88 -7.32 -24.83
C GLY A 111 -1.79 -6.86 -23.84
N LYS A 112 -1.88 -5.62 -23.35
CA LYS A 112 -1.01 -5.10 -22.28
C LYS A 112 -1.22 -5.85 -20.98
N ARG A 113 -0.24 -5.77 -20.08
CA ARG A 113 -0.26 -6.50 -18.80
C ARG A 113 -1.22 -5.90 -17.77
N GLY A 114 -1.63 -4.63 -17.93
CA GLY A 114 -2.42 -3.91 -16.94
C GLY A 114 -1.69 -3.68 -15.62
N ASP A 115 -0.37 -3.82 -15.61
CA ASP A 115 0.51 -3.54 -14.47
C ASP A 115 0.86 -2.05 -14.39
N ALA A 116 1.54 -1.65 -13.32
CA ALA A 116 1.85 -0.24 -13.10
C ALA A 116 2.74 0.33 -14.23
N ALA A 117 3.59 -0.50 -14.84
CA ALA A 117 4.42 -0.11 -15.99
C ALA A 117 3.57 0.20 -17.22
N ALA A 118 2.55 -0.60 -17.53
CA ALA A 118 1.60 -0.30 -18.60
C ALA A 118 0.86 1.02 -18.36
N VAL A 119 0.45 1.29 -17.12
CA VAL A 119 -0.20 2.56 -16.74
C VAL A 119 0.77 3.73 -16.92
N LEU A 120 2.02 3.62 -16.46
CA LEU A 120 3.03 4.67 -16.62
C LEU A 120 3.32 4.98 -18.10
N ARG A 121 3.39 3.97 -18.97
CA ARG A 121 3.58 4.17 -20.42
C ARG A 121 2.44 4.98 -21.05
N GLU A 122 1.20 4.67 -20.69
CA GLU A 122 0.03 5.44 -21.14
C GLU A 122 0.03 6.86 -20.59
N LEU A 123 0.49 7.03 -19.35
CA LEU A 123 0.57 8.32 -18.68
C LEU A 123 1.56 9.28 -19.34
N VAL A 124 2.77 8.81 -19.66
CA VAL A 124 3.79 9.66 -20.31
C VAL A 124 3.50 9.95 -21.78
N SER A 125 2.59 9.19 -22.38
CA SER A 125 2.13 9.40 -23.76
C SER A 125 0.79 10.17 -23.83
N GLU A 126 0.32 10.69 -22.70
CA GLU A 126 -0.96 11.39 -22.61
C GLU A 126 -0.89 12.75 -23.34
N PRO A 127 -1.89 13.09 -24.19
CA PRO A 127 -1.77 14.16 -25.18
C PRO A 127 -1.95 15.59 -24.65
N SER A 128 -2.32 15.79 -23.39
CA SER A 128 -2.57 17.16 -22.87
C SER A 128 -1.31 17.98 -22.64
N GLY A 129 -0.14 17.33 -22.57
CA GLY A 129 1.11 17.96 -22.14
C GLY A 129 1.24 18.18 -20.62
N MET A 130 0.24 17.83 -19.81
CA MET A 130 0.27 17.99 -18.35
C MET A 130 1.40 17.18 -17.71
N ILE A 131 1.46 15.89 -18.02
CA ILE A 131 2.49 15.00 -17.48
C ILE A 131 3.87 15.39 -18.01
N ASP A 132 3.97 15.75 -19.28
CA ASP A 132 5.22 16.25 -19.86
C ASP A 132 5.76 17.49 -19.12
N ALA A 133 4.89 18.47 -18.83
CA ALA A 133 5.26 19.65 -18.05
C ALA A 133 5.68 19.31 -16.61
N ILE A 134 5.00 18.37 -15.94
CA ILE A 134 5.37 17.88 -14.61
C ILE A 134 6.75 17.21 -14.65
N LEU A 135 7.00 16.36 -15.64
CA LEU A 135 8.27 15.65 -15.81
C LEU A 135 9.43 16.61 -16.09
N HIS A 136 9.20 17.65 -16.89
CA HIS A 136 10.20 18.69 -17.13
C HIS A 136 10.59 19.44 -15.84
N ARG A 137 9.68 19.61 -14.88
CA ARG A 137 9.98 20.20 -13.55
C ARG A 137 10.76 19.27 -12.64
N LEU A 138 10.74 17.97 -12.95
CA LEU A 138 11.46 16.92 -12.25
C LEU A 138 12.78 16.57 -12.97
N ASP A 139 13.25 17.46 -13.86
CA ASP A 139 14.48 17.31 -14.64
C ASP A 139 14.54 15.98 -15.44
N THR A 140 13.39 15.52 -15.91
CA THR A 140 13.26 14.31 -16.74
C THR A 140 12.34 14.53 -17.93
N THR A 141 12.20 13.52 -18.77
CA THR A 141 11.35 13.56 -19.98
C THR A 141 10.56 12.25 -20.13
N PRO A 142 9.43 12.27 -20.86
CA PRO A 142 8.72 11.04 -21.24
C PRO A 142 9.65 9.99 -21.87
N ALA A 143 10.54 10.42 -22.77
CA ALA A 143 11.47 9.53 -23.47
C ALA A 143 12.48 8.86 -22.50
N ALA A 144 12.98 9.60 -21.50
CA ALA A 144 13.87 9.04 -20.49
C ALA A 144 13.17 7.97 -19.64
N ILE A 145 11.90 8.19 -19.28
CA ILE A 145 11.09 7.21 -18.53
C ILE A 145 10.87 5.95 -19.36
N ILE A 146 10.46 6.09 -20.63
CA ILE A 146 10.25 4.94 -21.53
C ILE A 146 11.53 4.14 -21.70
N ALA A 147 12.66 4.82 -21.97
CA ALA A 147 13.95 4.17 -22.11
C ALA A 147 14.34 3.37 -20.86
N LYS A 148 14.06 3.93 -19.66
CA LYS A 148 14.35 3.25 -18.40
C LYS A 148 13.42 2.06 -18.14
N LEU A 149 12.13 2.17 -18.45
CA LEU A 149 11.19 1.05 -18.39
C LEU A 149 11.65 -0.11 -19.30
N ASP A 150 12.04 0.22 -20.53
CA ASP A 150 12.50 -0.78 -21.50
C ASP A 150 13.84 -1.41 -21.10
N GLU A 151 14.72 -0.67 -20.41
CA GLU A 151 15.96 -1.21 -19.81
C GLU A 151 15.65 -2.23 -18.71
N VAL A 152 14.78 -1.89 -17.76
CA VAL A 152 14.43 -2.76 -16.62
C VAL A 152 13.68 -4.01 -17.08
N GLU A 153 12.80 -3.89 -18.07
CA GLU A 153 12.07 -5.05 -18.61
C GLU A 153 12.94 -6.01 -19.40
N ARG A 154 14.06 -5.54 -19.98
CA ARG A 154 15.05 -6.40 -20.64
C ARG A 154 15.84 -7.25 -19.65
N TYR A 155 16.08 -6.74 -18.44
CA TYR A 155 16.82 -7.42 -17.39
C TYR A 155 15.99 -7.50 -16.10
N PRO A 156 14.92 -8.31 -16.08
CA PRO A 156 14.10 -8.45 -14.89
C PRO A 156 14.97 -9.01 -13.76
N ALA A 157 15.08 -8.25 -12.67
CA ALA A 157 15.76 -8.71 -11.47
C ALA A 157 15.15 -10.05 -11.03
N HIS A 158 16.02 -11.03 -10.73
CA HIS A 158 15.59 -12.35 -10.29
C HIS A 158 14.93 -12.21 -8.91
N ARG A 159 13.60 -12.28 -8.86
CA ARG A 159 12.88 -12.33 -7.57
C ARG A 159 12.94 -13.76 -7.05
N PRO A 160 13.60 -14.04 -5.91
CA PRO A 160 13.59 -15.37 -5.35
C PRO A 160 12.15 -15.78 -5.04
N GLN A 161 11.68 -16.88 -5.64
CA GLN A 161 10.38 -17.45 -5.30
C GLN A 161 10.43 -17.95 -3.85
N ARG A 162 9.68 -17.30 -2.96
CA ARG A 162 9.67 -17.70 -1.55
C ARG A 162 8.86 -18.99 -1.38
N ILE A 163 9.46 -19.94 -0.66
CA ILE A 163 8.83 -21.22 -0.30
C ILE A 163 7.63 -20.91 0.61
N VAL A 164 6.43 -21.00 0.03
CA VAL A 164 5.18 -21.01 0.81
C VAL A 164 5.14 -22.33 1.56
N ARG A 165 5.16 -22.28 2.89
CA ARG A 165 4.94 -23.47 3.73
C ARG A 165 3.55 -24.04 3.41
N THR A 166 3.52 -25.22 2.81
CA THR A 166 2.33 -25.85 2.21
C THR A 166 1.29 -26.31 3.24
N ASP A 167 1.66 -26.37 4.52
CA ASP A 167 0.83 -26.77 5.64
C ASP A 167 0.03 -25.61 6.28
N THR A 168 0.45 -24.37 6.03
CA THR A 168 -0.21 -23.15 6.53
C THR A 168 -0.88 -22.36 5.42
N LEU A 169 -2.02 -21.73 5.71
CA LEU A 169 -2.60 -20.76 4.79
C LEU A 169 -1.82 -19.45 4.94
N SER A 170 -1.02 -19.11 3.94
CA SER A 170 -0.20 -17.91 3.95
C SER A 170 -0.23 -17.16 2.61
N GLY A 171 0.12 -15.88 2.66
CA GLY A 171 0.31 -15.01 1.51
C GLY A 171 1.54 -14.12 1.71
N ALA A 172 2.02 -13.53 0.62
CA ALA A 172 3.06 -12.51 0.66
C ALA A 172 2.73 -11.41 -0.34
N SER A 173 3.13 -10.19 -0.03
CA SER A 173 3.04 -9.03 -0.91
C SER A 173 4.24 -8.11 -0.71
N GLU A 174 4.37 -7.18 -1.62
CA GLU A 174 5.31 -6.07 -1.53
C GLU A 174 4.54 -4.78 -1.30
N ALA A 175 5.18 -3.80 -0.67
CA ALA A 175 4.67 -2.44 -0.54
C ALA A 175 5.86 -1.47 -0.48
N PHE A 176 5.60 -0.17 -0.61
CA PHE A 176 6.62 0.86 -0.54
C PHE A 176 6.23 1.93 0.48
N ALA A 177 7.16 2.27 1.38
CA ALA A 177 7.02 3.37 2.32
C ALA A 177 7.92 4.54 1.88
N PRO A 178 7.37 5.76 1.71
CA PRO A 178 8.14 6.94 1.28
C PRO A 178 8.98 7.55 2.42
N ALA A 179 9.63 6.70 3.22
CA ALA A 179 10.45 7.09 4.37
C ALA A 179 11.71 6.20 4.46
N PRO A 180 12.80 6.70 5.06
CA PRO A 180 14.00 5.91 5.31
C PRO A 180 13.73 4.69 6.20
N PRO A 181 14.51 3.59 6.07
CA PRO A 181 14.29 2.36 6.85
C PRO A 181 14.23 2.57 8.35
N ASP A 182 15.02 3.49 8.90
CA ASP A 182 15.05 3.77 10.34
C ASP A 182 13.73 4.38 10.85
N GLN A 183 13.11 5.27 10.06
CA GLN A 183 11.81 5.84 10.42
C GLN A 183 10.68 4.81 10.30
N VAL A 184 10.75 3.94 9.29
CA VAL A 184 9.83 2.81 9.15
C VAL A 184 10.01 1.84 10.33
N TRP A 185 11.24 1.56 10.73
CA TRP A 185 11.55 0.72 11.88
C TRP A 185 11.00 1.31 13.18
N GLU A 186 11.17 2.62 13.39
CA GLU A 186 10.62 3.33 14.55
C GLU A 186 9.09 3.21 14.63
N LEU A 187 8.39 3.40 13.50
CA LEU A 187 6.94 3.20 13.43
C LEU A 187 6.54 1.77 13.79
N LEU A 188 7.23 0.78 13.21
CA LEU A 188 6.86 -0.62 13.36
C LEU A 188 7.18 -1.17 14.75
N THR A 189 8.20 -0.63 15.43
CA THR A 189 8.61 -1.07 16.77
C THR A 189 7.89 -0.35 17.90
N ALA A 190 7.23 0.79 17.63
CA ALA A 190 6.44 1.54 18.60
C ALA A 190 5.03 0.93 18.78
N PRO A 191 4.74 0.23 19.90
CA PRO A 191 3.45 -0.46 20.07
C PRO A 191 2.28 0.52 20.08
N SER A 192 2.44 1.70 20.67
CA SER A 192 1.41 2.75 20.71
C SER A 192 0.99 3.24 19.32
N ARG A 193 1.87 3.12 18.32
CA ARG A 193 1.63 3.54 16.93
C ARG A 193 1.07 2.42 16.05
N MET A 194 0.89 1.22 16.59
CA MET A 194 0.34 0.09 15.82
C MET A 194 -1.01 0.37 15.15
N PRO A 195 -1.97 1.10 15.76
CA PRO A 195 -3.23 1.44 15.10
C PRO A 195 -3.09 2.32 13.84
N GLU A 196 -1.93 2.99 13.64
CA GLU A 196 -1.64 3.79 12.45
C GLU A 196 -1.44 2.91 11.21
N TRP A 197 -0.85 1.72 11.38
CA TRP A 197 -0.45 0.87 10.27
C TRP A 197 -1.11 -0.51 10.23
N GLU A 198 -1.66 -1.00 11.34
CA GLU A 198 -2.43 -2.25 11.41
C GLU A 198 -3.95 -1.93 11.41
N PRO A 199 -4.67 -2.13 10.29
CA PRO A 199 -6.06 -1.69 10.11
C PRO A 199 -7.08 -2.36 11.04
N SER A 200 -6.82 -3.59 11.46
CA SER A 200 -7.67 -4.37 12.36
C SER A 200 -7.52 -3.99 13.83
N ILE A 201 -6.50 -3.21 14.18
CA ILE A 201 -6.27 -2.73 15.55
C ILE A 201 -6.83 -1.31 15.69
N GLY A 202 -7.60 -1.10 16.76
CA GLY A 202 -8.19 0.20 17.11
C GLY A 202 -7.42 0.89 18.24
N SER A 203 -6.95 0.12 19.23
CA SER A 203 -6.19 0.65 20.36
C SER A 203 -5.26 -0.41 20.96
N VAL A 204 -4.28 0.05 21.73
CA VAL A 204 -3.30 -0.78 22.41
C VAL A 204 -3.39 -0.48 23.90
N GLU A 205 -3.62 -1.53 24.70
CA GLU A 205 -3.72 -1.39 26.15
C GLU A 205 -2.33 -1.38 26.77
N HIS A 206 -2.02 -0.34 27.56
CA HIS A 206 -0.77 -0.21 28.31
C HIS A 206 0.49 -0.54 27.46
N PRO A 207 0.72 0.17 26.34
CA PRO A 207 1.84 -0.14 25.44
C PRO A 207 3.17 -0.07 26.18
N PRO A 208 4.08 -1.04 26.00
CA PRO A 208 5.40 -0.94 26.58
C PRO A 208 6.16 0.24 25.94
N THR A 209 7.00 0.92 26.73
CA THR A 209 7.77 2.08 26.28
C THR A 209 8.74 1.73 25.14
N ALA A 210 9.27 0.51 25.14
CA ALA A 210 10.06 -0.05 24.06
C ALA A 210 9.80 -1.56 23.98
N ALA A 211 9.44 -2.05 22.79
CA ALA A 211 9.17 -3.46 22.59
C ALA A 211 10.46 -4.28 22.50
N LYS A 212 10.51 -5.41 23.20
CA LYS A 212 11.58 -6.41 23.11
C LYS A 212 11.02 -7.73 22.57
N MET A 213 11.89 -8.51 21.94
CA MET A 213 11.52 -9.85 21.48
C MET A 213 11.00 -10.69 22.66
N GLY A 214 9.84 -11.32 22.47
CA GLY A 214 9.12 -12.09 23.49
C GLY A 214 8.12 -11.27 24.31
N ASP A 215 8.11 -9.94 24.20
CA ASP A 215 7.11 -9.11 24.89
C ASP A 215 5.71 -9.40 24.35
N THR A 216 4.73 -9.34 25.25
CA THR A 216 3.32 -9.48 24.91
C THR A 216 2.47 -8.39 25.53
N TRP A 217 1.46 -7.92 24.81
CA TRP A 217 0.49 -6.94 25.31
C TRP A 217 -0.88 -7.16 24.68
N THR A 218 -1.88 -6.51 25.27
CA THR A 218 -3.27 -6.59 24.82
C THR A 218 -3.56 -5.46 23.83
N VAL A 219 -4.33 -5.77 22.80
CA VAL A 219 -4.88 -4.81 21.86
C VAL A 219 -6.37 -5.02 21.68
N CYS A 220 -7.08 -3.96 21.33
CA CYS A 220 -8.48 -4.02 20.98
C CYS A 220 -8.64 -3.90 19.47
N ALA A 221 -9.49 -4.75 18.90
CA ALA A 221 -9.86 -4.68 17.51
C ALA A 221 -10.53 -3.34 17.19
N ARG A 222 -10.34 -2.86 15.97
CA ARG A 222 -11.06 -1.69 15.46
C ARG A 222 -12.55 -2.04 15.30
N THR A 223 -13.41 -1.37 16.06
CA THR A 223 -14.87 -1.55 16.04
C THR A 223 -15.60 -0.44 15.29
N GLU A 224 -14.90 0.60 14.87
CA GLU A 224 -15.44 1.75 14.15
C GLU A 224 -14.55 2.11 12.98
N ARG A 225 -15.16 2.42 11.83
CA ARG A 225 -14.48 2.94 10.66
C ARG A 225 -14.10 4.41 10.86
N PRO A 226 -13.17 4.96 10.06
CA PRO A 226 -12.88 6.39 10.09
C PRO A 226 -14.10 7.27 9.79
N ASP A 227 -15.08 6.78 9.02
CA ASP A 227 -16.36 7.46 8.76
C ASP A 227 -17.41 7.31 9.90
N GLY A 228 -17.00 6.79 11.06
CA GLY A 228 -17.85 6.57 12.24
C GLY A 228 -18.81 5.38 12.13
N LYS A 229 -18.83 4.64 11.01
CA LYS A 229 -19.71 3.46 10.88
C LYS A 229 -19.16 2.29 11.69
N PRO A 230 -20.04 1.51 12.36
CA PRO A 230 -19.60 0.36 13.13
C PRO A 230 -19.03 -0.75 12.22
N ILE A 231 -17.97 -1.38 12.69
CA ILE A 231 -17.39 -2.60 12.14
C ILE A 231 -17.86 -3.77 12.99
N PRO A 232 -18.64 -4.72 12.45
CA PRO A 232 -19.08 -5.87 13.23
C PRO A 232 -17.89 -6.78 13.55
N VAL A 233 -17.48 -6.80 14.82
CA VAL A 233 -16.47 -7.71 15.35
C VAL A 233 -17.15 -8.67 16.33
N LYS A 234 -16.86 -9.97 16.21
CA LYS A 234 -17.40 -10.97 17.16
C LYS A 234 -16.78 -10.72 18.54
N PRO A 235 -17.54 -10.86 19.65
CA PRO A 235 -17.04 -10.56 21.00
C PRO A 235 -15.67 -11.18 21.30
N GLY A 236 -15.51 -12.49 21.05
CA GLY A 236 -14.25 -13.19 21.30
C GLY A 236 -13.07 -12.83 20.39
N PHE A 237 -13.24 -11.88 19.46
CA PHE A 237 -12.20 -11.33 18.58
C PHE A 237 -11.90 -9.86 18.86
N ILE A 238 -12.61 -9.22 19.81
CA ILE A 238 -12.38 -7.83 20.19
C ILE A 238 -11.03 -7.71 20.89
N THR A 239 -10.82 -8.50 21.94
CA THR A 239 -9.57 -8.52 22.69
C THR A 239 -8.60 -9.50 22.05
N GLN A 240 -7.42 -9.01 21.70
CA GLN A 240 -6.35 -9.83 21.12
C GLN A 240 -5.08 -9.66 21.95
N GLN A 241 -4.26 -10.69 21.98
CA GLN A 241 -2.92 -10.63 22.54
C GLN A 241 -1.91 -10.63 21.39
N ILE A 242 -0.97 -9.69 21.46
CA ILE A 242 0.14 -9.58 20.51
C ILE A 242 1.40 -10.08 21.19
N GLU A 243 2.24 -10.77 20.42
CA GLU A 243 3.57 -11.23 20.78
C GLU A 243 4.57 -10.76 19.73
N LEU A 244 5.68 -10.15 20.17
CA LEU A 244 6.81 -9.83 19.30
C LEU A 244 7.70 -11.07 19.14
N VAL A 245 7.55 -11.80 18.04
CA VAL A 245 8.21 -13.10 17.83
C VAL A 245 9.65 -12.97 17.32
N THR A 246 9.90 -11.98 16.48
CA THR A 246 11.24 -11.76 15.91
C THR A 246 11.48 -10.27 15.79
N LEU A 247 12.68 -9.86 16.20
CA LEU A 247 13.17 -8.49 16.11
C LEU A 247 14.64 -8.55 15.66
N ASP A 248 14.86 -8.29 14.38
CA ASP A 248 16.18 -8.20 13.75
C ASP A 248 16.33 -6.76 13.26
N GLU A 249 17.17 -6.01 13.96
CA GLU A 249 17.23 -4.55 13.95
C GLU A 249 17.29 -3.96 12.54
N SER A 250 16.40 -3.00 12.26
CA SER A 250 16.24 -2.31 10.98
C SER A 250 16.03 -3.20 9.74
N ARG A 251 15.79 -4.51 9.92
CA ARG A 251 15.68 -5.46 8.80
C ARG A 251 14.41 -6.28 8.82
N LEU A 252 14.00 -6.77 9.98
CA LEU A 252 12.92 -7.74 10.06
C LEU A 252 12.21 -7.68 11.41
N ILE A 253 10.88 -7.61 11.34
CA ILE A 253 10.00 -7.70 12.49
C ILE A 253 8.88 -8.71 12.24
N GLU A 254 8.56 -9.51 13.26
CA GLU A 254 7.49 -10.52 13.19
C GLU A 254 6.57 -10.43 14.41
N TRP A 255 5.29 -10.25 14.12
CA TRP A 255 4.21 -10.12 15.08
C TRP A 255 3.30 -11.35 15.04
N ARG A 256 2.88 -11.82 16.20
CA ARG A 256 1.89 -12.89 16.33
C ARG A 256 0.69 -12.41 17.13
N PHE A 257 -0.48 -12.58 16.56
CA PHE A 257 -1.77 -12.17 17.11
C PHE A 257 -2.56 -13.42 17.51
N THR A 258 -3.01 -13.47 18.75
CA THR A 258 -3.84 -14.53 19.31
C THR A 258 -5.10 -13.93 19.95
N TYR A 259 -6.10 -14.77 20.19
CA TYR A 259 -7.40 -14.34 20.73
C TYR A 259 -7.62 -15.03 22.07
N THR A 260 -7.64 -14.26 23.15
CA THR A 260 -7.77 -14.78 24.52
C THR A 260 -9.16 -15.38 24.76
N GLU A 261 -10.20 -14.72 24.26
CA GLU A 261 -11.60 -15.14 24.41
C GLU A 261 -12.07 -16.15 23.34
N ALA A 262 -11.24 -16.40 22.31
CA ALA A 262 -11.50 -17.39 21.29
C ALA A 262 -10.27 -18.31 21.12
N PRO A 263 -9.91 -19.13 22.12
CA PRO A 263 -8.68 -19.90 22.12
C PRO A 263 -8.58 -20.88 20.95
N GLN A 264 -9.72 -21.32 20.38
CA GLN A 264 -9.79 -22.21 19.22
C GLN A 264 -9.54 -21.50 17.87
N ALA A 265 -9.46 -20.17 17.86
CA ALA A 265 -9.16 -19.40 16.67
C ALA A 265 -7.71 -19.64 16.20
N ASN A 266 -7.48 -19.42 14.92
CA ASN A 266 -6.12 -19.47 14.36
C ASN A 266 -5.34 -18.24 14.84
N ALA A 267 -4.07 -18.41 15.16
CA ALA A 267 -3.19 -17.25 15.37
C ALA A 267 -2.82 -16.65 14.00
N ARG A 268 -2.68 -15.33 13.95
CA ARG A 268 -2.22 -14.62 12.74
C ARG A 268 -0.76 -14.23 12.96
N ARG A 269 0.13 -14.60 12.06
CA ARG A 269 1.51 -14.10 12.02
C ARG A 269 1.67 -13.10 10.90
N VAL A 270 2.27 -11.97 11.21
CA VAL A 270 2.60 -10.91 10.27
C VAL A 270 4.10 -10.69 10.34
N ARG A 271 4.77 -10.84 9.21
CA ARG A 271 6.20 -10.66 9.05
C ARG A 271 6.46 -9.52 8.08
N ILE A 272 7.32 -8.59 8.47
CA ILE A 272 7.65 -7.40 7.70
C ILE A 272 9.18 -7.34 7.59
N GLU A 273 9.68 -7.45 6.37
CA GLU A 273 11.10 -7.26 6.05
C GLU A 273 11.27 -5.89 5.38
N LEU A 274 12.30 -5.16 5.79
CA LEU A 274 12.62 -3.82 5.31
C LEU A 274 13.87 -3.91 4.44
N GLU A 275 13.82 -3.33 3.26
CA GLU A 275 14.96 -3.18 2.37
C GLU A 275 15.08 -1.70 1.94
N PRO A 276 16.27 -1.09 2.03
CA PRO A 276 16.50 0.24 1.48
C PRO A 276 16.17 0.28 -0.01
N ALA A 277 15.45 1.32 -0.44
CA ALA A 277 15.10 1.53 -1.83
C ALA A 277 15.27 3.01 -2.24
N ALA A 278 15.38 3.28 -3.54
CA ALA A 278 15.39 4.65 -4.03
C ALA A 278 14.14 5.38 -3.53
N GLY A 279 14.33 6.54 -2.89
CA GLY A 279 13.26 7.38 -2.35
C GLY A 279 12.55 6.86 -1.10
N GLY A 280 12.98 5.76 -0.48
CA GLY A 280 12.34 5.25 0.74
C GLY A 280 12.69 3.81 1.09
N THR A 281 11.69 3.03 1.51
CA THR A 281 11.86 1.65 1.99
C THR A 281 10.94 0.71 1.23
N GLN A 282 11.51 -0.35 0.68
CA GLN A 282 10.76 -1.48 0.14
C GLN A 282 10.38 -2.41 1.29
N LEU A 283 9.09 -2.74 1.37
CA LEU A 283 8.55 -3.67 2.35
C LEU A 283 8.26 -5.00 1.69
N ARG A 284 8.65 -6.09 2.34
CA ARG A 284 8.17 -7.43 2.03
C ARG A 284 7.31 -7.93 3.18
N LEU A 285 6.03 -8.09 2.88
CA LEU A 285 5.01 -8.49 3.84
C LEU A 285 4.71 -9.96 3.64
N ALA A 286 4.65 -10.72 4.73
CA ALA A 286 4.14 -12.07 4.73
C ALA A 286 3.13 -12.23 5.86
N LEU A 287 2.01 -12.89 5.54
CA LEU A 287 0.97 -13.18 6.50
C LEU A 287 0.69 -14.67 6.48
N ALA A 288 0.60 -15.28 7.66
CA ALA A 288 0.24 -16.69 7.82
C ALA A 288 -0.83 -16.87 8.90
N TRP A 289 -1.78 -17.76 8.66
CA TRP A 289 -2.69 -18.24 9.70
C TRP A 289 -2.17 -19.56 10.26
N GLU A 290 -1.67 -19.51 11.48
CA GLU A 290 -1.27 -20.68 12.24
C GLU A 290 -2.51 -21.38 12.75
N ARG A 291 -2.72 -22.61 12.29
CA ARG A 291 -3.87 -23.40 12.73
C ARG A 291 -3.71 -23.79 14.19
N ASN A 292 -4.80 -23.68 14.94
CA ASN A 292 -4.85 -24.25 16.27
C ASN A 292 -4.78 -25.80 16.16
N PRO A 293 -3.83 -26.48 16.83
CA PRO A 293 -3.71 -27.93 16.80
C PRO A 293 -4.95 -28.67 17.36
N ASN A 294 -5.71 -28.02 18.24
CA ASN A 294 -6.89 -28.59 18.91
C ASN A 294 -8.17 -28.53 18.07
N ARG A 295 -8.13 -27.95 16.86
CA ARG A 295 -9.30 -27.81 15.99
C ARG A 295 -9.48 -29.05 15.10
N LEU A 296 -10.69 -29.63 15.10
CA LEU A 296 -11.03 -30.76 14.22
C LEU A 296 -10.74 -30.44 12.75
N ARG A 297 -9.97 -31.31 12.09
CA ARG A 297 -9.62 -31.21 10.68
C ARG A 297 -10.85 -31.41 9.80
N ARG A 298 -11.19 -30.42 8.98
CA ARG A 298 -12.16 -30.55 7.87
C ARG A 298 -11.45 -30.36 6.53
N PRO A 299 -10.78 -31.40 5.99
CA PRO A 299 -9.87 -31.27 4.86
C PRO A 299 -10.57 -30.79 3.57
N PHE A 300 -11.80 -31.22 3.32
CA PHE A 300 -12.55 -30.87 2.12
C PHE A 300 -13.01 -29.41 2.08
N VAL A 301 -13.46 -28.85 3.22
CA VAL A 301 -13.85 -27.42 3.32
C VAL A 301 -12.64 -26.51 3.04
N GLY A 302 -11.47 -26.91 3.56
CA GLY A 302 -10.24 -26.17 3.36
C GLY A 302 -9.77 -26.10 1.92
N LEU A 303 -10.11 -27.08 1.06
CA LEU A 303 -9.76 -27.10 -0.37
C LEU A 303 -10.70 -26.19 -1.19
N ILE A 304 -12.01 -26.28 -0.92
CA ILE A 304 -13.05 -25.50 -1.63
C ILE A 304 -12.90 -24.00 -1.32
N MET A 305 -12.58 -23.65 -0.07
CA MET A 305 -12.47 -22.25 0.37
C MET A 305 -11.11 -21.59 0.09
N ARG A 306 -10.12 -22.33 -0.46
CA ARG A 306 -8.79 -21.78 -0.79
C ARG A 306 -8.82 -20.46 -1.59
N PRO A 307 -9.60 -20.30 -2.68
CA PRO A 307 -9.60 -19.05 -3.43
C PRO A 307 -10.11 -17.88 -2.60
N VAL A 308 -11.16 -18.08 -1.81
CA VAL A 308 -11.70 -17.07 -0.89
C VAL A 308 -10.65 -16.67 0.15
N PHE A 309 -10.00 -17.65 0.76
CA PHE A 309 -8.94 -17.40 1.73
C PHE A 309 -7.73 -16.67 1.14
N ARG A 310 -7.35 -16.97 -0.11
CA ARG A 310 -6.31 -16.23 -0.83
C ARG A 310 -6.70 -14.78 -1.08
N LEU A 311 -7.96 -14.52 -1.45
CA LEU A 311 -8.47 -13.16 -1.62
C LEU A 311 -8.44 -12.39 -0.29
N VAL A 312 -8.87 -13.00 0.81
CA VAL A 312 -8.83 -12.38 2.15
C VAL A 312 -7.40 -12.07 2.57
N LEU A 313 -6.46 -13.01 2.37
CA LEU A 313 -5.04 -12.80 2.66
C LEU A 313 -4.46 -11.65 1.84
N TRP A 314 -4.78 -11.60 0.55
CA TRP A 314 -4.36 -10.52 -0.33
C TRP A 314 -4.90 -9.17 0.16
N MET A 315 -6.19 -9.09 0.49
CA MET A 315 -6.81 -7.87 1.02
C MET A 315 -6.15 -7.42 2.33
N GLN A 316 -5.89 -8.33 3.28
CA GLN A 316 -5.20 -8.01 4.54
C GLN A 316 -3.78 -7.50 4.30
N LEU A 317 -3.03 -8.15 3.41
CA LEU A 317 -1.67 -7.75 3.04
C LEU A 317 -1.64 -6.38 2.34
N SER A 318 -2.59 -6.11 1.43
CA SER A 318 -2.73 -4.81 0.77
C SER A 318 -3.09 -3.71 1.75
N GLN A 319 -4.03 -3.96 2.68
CA GLN A 319 -4.37 -2.97 3.70
C GLN A 319 -3.23 -2.70 4.67
N LEU A 320 -2.48 -3.73 5.06
CA LEU A 320 -1.28 -3.60 5.89
C LEU A 320 -0.21 -2.74 5.19
N GLY A 321 0.11 -3.05 3.93
CA GLY A 321 1.08 -2.27 3.15
C GLY A 321 0.66 -0.82 2.95
N ASN A 322 -0.61 -0.59 2.64
CA ASN A 322 -1.17 0.75 2.50
C ASN A 322 -1.17 1.51 3.83
N GLY A 323 -1.49 0.84 4.95
CA GLY A 323 -1.45 1.43 6.28
C GLY A 323 -0.05 1.91 6.66
N ILE A 324 0.97 1.06 6.48
CA ILE A 324 2.38 1.44 6.73
C ILE A 324 2.78 2.60 5.82
N SER A 325 2.47 2.55 4.52
CA SER A 325 2.86 3.62 3.60
C SER A 325 2.17 4.95 3.94
N ARG A 326 0.88 4.93 4.30
CA ARG A 326 0.10 6.12 4.64
C ARG A 326 0.59 6.83 5.89
N ALA A 327 1.15 6.10 6.86
CA ALA A 327 1.73 6.69 8.07
C ALA A 327 2.90 7.67 7.81
N PHE A 328 3.42 7.73 6.57
CA PHE A 328 4.50 8.62 6.14
C PHE A 328 4.07 9.62 5.05
N ARG A 329 2.77 9.81 4.82
CA ARG A 329 2.25 10.63 3.71
C ARG A 329 1.53 11.88 4.16
#